data_AF-A0AAD6S8S6-F1
#
_entry.id   AF-A0AAD6S8S6-F1
#
_cell.length_a   1.000
_cell.length_b   1.000
_cell.length_c   1.000
_cell.angle_alpha   90.00
_cell.angle_beta   90.00
_cell.angle_gamma   90.00
#
_symmetry.space_group_name_H-M   'P 1'
#
loop_
_entity.id
_entity.type
_entity.pdbx_description
1 polymer ?
#
loop_
_entity_poly.entity_id
_entity_poly.type
_entity_poly.pdbx_seq_one_letter_code
_entity_poly.pdbx_strand_id
1 'polypeptide(L)'
;MAGVSTPPKARQAFQQFMHESYESEIAPVVRARWKAAEQTGGELTGKKGPDAPFRARVARELFAELPEEEQDALRARAKAEALSAREVYTAAMKQGPSKSPEDRQRCIDALGPFVSSFLRGVSDYTGLHSFAVFGGPIPEFGGTENIAVTHGYNRSAVPCTFPQWAKTRFSRRDVLEFMKDYLRTAFTPAECEEAALPQPDGDDTLARAKHDTLAGAKYTLAADPDLGSDDESDSDDASGSDSSTMAPTPTPISRAG
;
A
#
# COMPACT_ATOMS: atom_id res chain seq x y z
N MET A 1 -0.09 -6.34 4.65
CA MET A 1 1.39 -6.18 4.55
C MET A 1 1.79 -4.75 4.95
N ALA A 2 1.27 -4.25 6.07
CA ALA A 2 1.70 -2.96 6.60
C ALA A 2 2.99 -3.18 7.41
N GLY A 3 4.05 -2.45 7.09
CA GLY A 3 5.28 -2.44 7.89
C GLY A 3 6.53 -3.06 7.25
N VAL A 4 6.43 -3.73 6.08
CA VAL A 4 7.62 -4.21 5.37
C VAL A 4 7.98 -3.22 4.26
N SER A 5 8.91 -2.32 4.56
CA SER A 5 9.47 -1.38 3.58
C SER A 5 10.43 -2.09 2.62
N THR A 6 10.52 -1.61 1.38
CA THR A 6 11.54 -2.07 0.42
C THR A 6 12.93 -1.96 1.04
N PRO A 7 13.78 -2.99 0.92
CA PRO A 7 15.08 -2.98 1.56
C PRO A 7 15.94 -1.87 0.94
N PRO A 8 16.72 -1.14 1.76
CA PRO A 8 17.56 -0.08 1.24
C PRO A 8 18.63 -0.65 0.31
N LYS A 9 19.02 0.12 -0.71
CA LYS A 9 20.17 -0.21 -1.54
C LYS A 9 21.44 -0.20 -0.68
N ALA A 10 22.45 -0.95 -1.12
CA ALA A 10 23.78 -0.89 -0.50
C ALA A 10 24.29 0.55 -0.46
N ARG A 11 24.68 0.98 0.74
CA ARG A 11 25.32 2.28 0.94
C ARG A 11 26.63 2.31 0.17
N GLN A 12 27.02 3.50 -0.29
CA GLN A 12 28.39 3.69 -0.76
C GLN A 12 29.35 3.59 0.41
N ALA A 13 30.61 3.24 0.16
CA ALA A 13 31.62 3.05 1.20
C ALA A 13 31.74 4.24 2.17
N PHE A 14 31.78 5.46 1.63
CA PHE A 14 31.85 6.68 2.44
C PHE A 14 30.57 6.90 3.28
N GLN A 15 29.40 6.46 2.79
CA GLN A 15 28.14 6.54 3.53
C GLN A 15 28.11 5.51 4.66
N GLN A 16 28.73 4.35 4.46
CA GLN A 16 28.93 3.36 5.51
C GLN A 16 29.91 3.87 6.57
N PHE A 17 30.99 4.52 6.15
CA PHE A 17 31.92 5.20 7.06
C PHE A 17 31.22 6.28 7.89
N MET A 18 30.39 7.10 7.24
CA MET A 18 29.53 8.04 7.95
C MET A 18 28.60 7.33 8.93
N HIS A 19 27.99 6.22 8.55
CA HIS A 19 27.08 5.51 9.44
C HIS A 19 27.78 4.93 10.68
N GLU A 20 28.99 4.37 10.52
CA GLU A 20 29.72 3.68 11.57
C GLU A 20 30.53 4.64 12.47
N SER A 21 31.14 5.68 11.90
CA SER A 21 32.16 6.51 12.55
C SER A 21 31.76 7.98 12.73
N TYR A 22 30.48 8.35 12.53
CA TYR A 22 30.08 9.77 12.58
C TYR A 22 30.43 10.42 13.92
N GLU A 23 29.99 9.85 15.05
CA GLU A 23 30.17 10.50 16.35
C GLU A 23 31.63 10.48 16.84
N SER A 24 32.37 9.42 16.52
CA SER A 24 33.75 9.21 16.98
C SER A 24 34.77 10.01 16.18
N GLU A 25 34.70 9.99 14.85
CA GLU A 25 35.78 10.47 13.99
C GLU A 25 35.36 11.70 13.19
N ILE A 26 34.15 11.71 12.64
CA ILE A 26 33.73 12.73 11.68
C ILE A 26 33.20 13.98 12.40
N ALA A 27 32.35 13.82 13.41
CA ALA A 27 31.69 14.91 14.11
C ALA A 27 32.68 15.87 14.81
N PRO A 28 33.76 15.41 15.48
CA PRO A 28 34.78 16.31 16.02
C PRO A 28 35.44 17.17 14.95
N VAL A 29 35.80 16.58 13.80
CA VAL A 29 36.44 17.28 12.68
C VAL A 29 35.46 18.26 12.02
N VAL A 30 34.21 17.85 11.81
CA VAL A 30 33.13 18.71 11.31
C VAL A 30 32.96 19.94 12.21
N ARG A 31 32.87 19.74 13.53
CA ARG A 31 32.71 20.85 14.50
C ARG A 31 33.91 21.80 14.48
N ALA A 32 35.12 21.26 14.44
CA ALA A 32 36.35 22.06 14.39
C ALA A 32 36.43 22.89 13.09
N ARG A 33 36.20 22.26 11.93
CA ARG A 33 36.24 22.92 10.62
C ARG A 33 35.10 23.93 10.46
N TRP A 34 33.93 23.65 11.01
CA TRP A 34 32.80 24.58 11.01
C TRP A 34 33.13 25.85 11.79
N LYS A 35 33.65 25.71 13.02
CA LYS A 35 34.05 26.84 13.86
C LYS A 35 35.15 27.69 13.21
N ALA A 36 36.12 27.05 12.56
CA ALA A 36 37.18 27.76 11.84
C ALA A 36 36.62 28.57 10.64
N ALA A 37 35.64 28.02 9.92
CA ALA A 37 35.01 28.68 8.79
C ALA A 37 34.11 29.87 9.20
N GLU A 38 33.48 29.81 10.38
CA GLU A 38 32.75 30.94 10.97
C GLU A 38 33.67 32.13 11.28
N GLN A 39 34.90 31.85 11.75
CA GLN A 39 35.88 32.89 12.10
C GLN A 39 36.48 33.59 10.87
N THR A 40 36.49 32.93 9.72
CA THR A 40 37.04 33.49 8.47
C THR A 40 36.01 34.31 7.66
N GLY A 41 34.77 34.41 8.15
CA GLY A 41 33.76 35.32 7.57
C GLY A 41 33.21 34.92 6.20
N GLY A 42 33.31 33.63 5.82
CA GLY A 42 32.81 33.13 4.53
C GLY A 42 31.27 32.95 4.46
N GLU A 43 30.82 32.30 3.39
CA GLU A 43 29.43 32.01 2.95
C GLU A 43 28.52 31.23 3.96
N LEU A 44 28.99 31.07 5.21
CA LEU A 44 28.34 30.28 6.27
C LEU A 44 27.74 31.14 7.39
N THR A 45 27.83 32.47 7.29
CA THR A 45 27.32 33.40 8.30
C THR A 45 25.80 33.31 8.44
N GLY A 46 25.33 33.00 9.66
CA GLY A 46 23.90 32.96 10.02
C GLY A 46 23.25 31.57 10.11
N LYS A 47 23.96 30.48 9.80
CA LYS A 47 23.42 29.11 9.96
C LYS A 47 23.60 28.61 11.41
N LYS A 48 22.61 27.87 11.93
CA LYS A 48 22.62 27.31 13.31
C LYS A 48 23.61 26.14 13.53
N GLY A 49 24.31 25.70 12.48
CA GLY A 49 25.27 24.61 12.55
C GLY A 49 25.62 24.01 11.17
N PRO A 50 26.51 23.00 11.14
CA PRO A 50 26.98 22.39 9.90
C PRO A 50 25.86 21.65 9.17
N ASP A 51 25.61 22.05 7.92
CA ASP A 51 24.58 21.46 7.08
C ASP A 51 24.98 20.07 6.53
N ALA A 52 24.01 19.35 5.95
CA ALA A 52 24.25 18.01 5.40
C ALA A 52 25.33 17.98 4.31
N PRO A 53 25.38 18.93 3.34
CA PRO A 53 26.44 18.99 2.34
C PRO A 53 27.83 19.19 2.96
N PHE A 54 27.97 20.08 3.96
CA PHE A 54 29.24 20.31 4.66
C PHE A 54 29.73 19.02 5.34
N ARG A 55 28.85 18.33 6.06
CA ARG A 55 29.16 17.05 6.73
C ARG A 55 29.60 15.99 5.73
N ALA A 56 28.85 15.84 4.64
CA ALA A 56 29.17 14.86 3.60
C ALA A 56 30.53 15.16 2.93
N ARG A 57 30.87 16.43 2.71
CA ARG A 57 32.17 16.84 2.17
C ARG A 57 33.32 16.45 3.11
N VAL A 58 33.24 16.84 4.38
CA VAL A 58 34.26 16.50 5.39
C VAL A 58 34.41 14.99 5.53
N ALA A 59 33.31 14.24 5.56
CA ALA A 59 33.34 12.79 5.64
C ALA A 59 34.00 12.12 4.42
N ARG A 60 33.79 12.65 3.21
CA ARG A 60 34.45 12.14 2.00
C ARG A 60 35.96 12.38 2.02
N GLU A 61 36.39 13.53 2.51
CA GLU A 61 37.82 13.84 2.64
C GLU A 61 38.48 12.90 3.66
N LEU A 62 37.88 12.74 4.85
CA LEU A 62 38.36 11.79 5.85
C LEU A 62 38.35 10.34 5.34
N PHE A 63 37.31 9.94 4.61
CA PHE A 63 37.24 8.62 3.99
C PHE A 63 38.36 8.40 2.96
N ALA A 64 38.72 9.43 2.19
CA ALA A 64 39.79 9.33 1.19
C ALA A 64 41.19 9.23 1.83
N GLU A 65 41.35 9.70 3.07
CA GLU A 65 42.58 9.56 3.87
C GLU A 65 42.73 8.16 4.48
N LEU A 66 41.65 7.36 4.54
CA LEU A 66 41.72 5.99 5.05
C LEU A 66 42.53 5.08 4.13
N PRO A 67 43.27 4.10 4.69
CA PRO A 67 43.91 3.05 3.90
C PRO A 67 42.92 2.35 2.96
N GLU A 68 43.40 1.94 1.79
CA GLU A 68 42.58 1.24 0.79
C GLU A 68 41.91 -0.02 1.35
N GLU A 69 42.62 -0.75 2.21
CA GLU A 69 42.10 -1.94 2.90
C GLU A 69 40.87 -1.61 3.77
N GLU A 70 40.88 -0.48 4.49
CA GLU A 70 39.76 -0.05 5.32
C GLU A 70 38.57 0.41 4.45
N GLN A 71 38.85 1.11 3.36
CA GLN A 71 37.83 1.51 2.39
C GLN A 71 37.14 0.28 1.76
N ASP A 72 37.90 -0.76 1.43
CA ASP A 72 37.37 -2.03 0.92
C ASP A 72 36.58 -2.80 1.97
N ALA A 73 37.05 -2.82 3.22
CA ALA A 73 36.31 -3.41 4.32
C ALA A 73 34.94 -2.73 4.52
N LEU A 74 34.89 -1.40 4.42
CA LEU A 74 33.65 -0.62 4.47
C LEU A 74 32.72 -0.92 3.27
N ARG A 75 33.26 -1.08 2.06
CA ARG A 75 32.48 -1.54 0.88
C ARG A 75 31.88 -2.91 1.11
N ALA A 76 32.67 -3.84 1.66
CA ALA A 76 32.24 -5.19 1.95
C ALA A 76 31.12 -5.22 3.00
N ARG A 77 31.27 -4.48 4.11
CA ARG A 77 30.22 -4.35 5.14
C ARG A 77 28.93 -3.73 4.59
N ALA A 78 29.03 -2.65 3.82
CA ALA A 78 27.85 -2.03 3.21
C ALA A 78 27.07 -3.00 2.29
N LYS A 79 27.80 -3.84 1.53
CA LYS A 79 27.19 -4.90 0.71
C LYS A 79 26.56 -6.00 1.57
N ALA A 80 27.24 -6.44 2.62
CA ALA A 80 26.75 -7.48 3.53
C ALA A 80 25.47 -7.04 4.27
N GLU A 81 25.42 -5.81 4.78
CA GLU A 81 24.23 -5.24 5.41
C GLU A 81 23.04 -5.18 4.43
N ALA A 82 23.27 -4.72 3.20
CA ALA A 82 22.22 -4.65 2.20
C ALA A 82 21.71 -6.03 1.77
N LEU A 83 22.62 -7.02 1.67
CA LEU A 83 22.25 -8.40 1.39
C LEU A 83 21.38 -8.97 2.52
N SER A 84 21.81 -8.79 3.77
CA SER A 84 21.05 -9.21 4.97
C SER A 84 19.66 -8.55 5.01
N ALA A 85 19.57 -7.24 4.78
CA ALA A 85 18.29 -6.53 4.71
C ALA A 85 17.37 -7.07 3.61
N ARG A 86 17.94 -7.42 2.44
CA ARG A 86 17.19 -8.05 1.35
C ARG A 86 16.72 -9.46 1.69
N GLU A 87 17.53 -10.23 2.40
CA GLU A 87 17.16 -11.57 2.87
C GLU A 87 16.01 -11.52 3.88
N VAL A 88 16.08 -10.61 4.85
CA VAL A 88 14.99 -10.36 5.82
C VAL A 88 13.71 -9.94 5.09
N TYR A 89 13.81 -9.01 4.15
CA TYR A 89 12.66 -8.59 3.33
C TYR A 89 12.07 -9.76 2.54
N THR A 90 12.93 -10.55 1.89
CA THR A 90 12.50 -11.70 1.09
C THR A 90 11.85 -12.77 1.97
N ALA A 91 12.39 -13.02 3.16
CA ALA A 91 11.82 -13.95 4.13
C ALA A 91 10.43 -13.47 4.60
N ALA A 92 10.28 -12.18 4.92
CA ALA A 92 9.01 -11.59 5.31
C ALA A 92 7.97 -11.67 4.18
N MET A 93 8.37 -11.42 2.93
CA MET A 93 7.49 -11.57 1.76
C MET A 93 7.06 -13.03 1.53
N LYS A 94 7.94 -14.00 1.83
CA LYS A 94 7.65 -15.44 1.69
C LYS A 94 6.76 -16.00 2.80
N GLN A 95 6.79 -15.41 3.99
CA GLN A 95 6.02 -15.89 5.14
C GLN A 95 4.49 -15.81 4.88
N GLY A 96 4.06 -14.92 3.99
CA GLY A 96 2.65 -14.73 3.66
C GLY A 96 1.87 -14.04 4.78
N PRO A 97 0.56 -13.81 4.58
CA PRO A 97 -0.29 -13.25 5.62
C PRO A 97 -0.43 -14.22 6.80
N SER A 98 -0.69 -13.67 7.98
CA SER A 98 -1.01 -14.48 9.15
C SER A 98 -2.20 -15.40 8.86
N LYS A 99 -2.12 -16.62 9.37
CA LYS A 99 -3.14 -17.65 9.23
C LYS A 99 -3.99 -17.82 10.49
N SER A 100 -3.76 -17.04 11.54
CA SER A 100 -4.55 -17.10 12.76
C SER A 100 -6.01 -16.69 12.50
N PRO A 101 -6.99 -17.31 13.20
CA PRO A 101 -8.38 -16.90 13.14
C PRO A 101 -8.60 -15.41 13.37
N GLU A 102 -7.88 -14.81 14.34
CA GLU A 102 -8.01 -13.40 14.71
C GLU A 102 -7.54 -12.47 13.59
N ASP A 103 -6.39 -12.76 12.98
CA ASP A 103 -5.87 -11.94 11.88
C ASP A 103 -6.74 -12.06 10.63
N ARG A 104 -7.27 -13.25 10.36
CA ARG A 104 -8.21 -13.47 9.25
C ARG A 104 -9.49 -12.68 9.46
N GLN A 105 -10.09 -12.72 10.66
CA GLN A 105 -11.30 -11.96 10.95
C GLN A 105 -11.08 -10.46 10.80
N ARG A 106 -9.97 -9.92 11.33
CA ARG A 106 -9.61 -8.50 11.12
C ARG A 106 -9.52 -8.14 9.64
N CYS A 107 -8.95 -9.02 8.82
CA CYS A 107 -8.87 -8.81 7.38
C CYS A 107 -10.24 -8.88 6.69
N ILE A 108 -11.12 -9.80 7.13
CA ILE A 108 -12.49 -9.93 6.65
C ILE A 108 -13.33 -8.68 7.00
N ASP A 109 -13.20 -8.16 8.21
CA ASP A 109 -13.88 -6.94 8.67
C ASP A 109 -13.45 -5.70 7.87
N ALA A 110 -12.19 -5.67 7.44
CA ALA A 110 -11.64 -4.61 6.59
C ALA A 110 -11.96 -4.80 5.09
N LEU A 111 -12.46 -5.96 4.69
CA LEU A 111 -12.68 -6.30 3.27
C LEU A 111 -13.80 -5.44 2.66
N GLY A 112 -14.88 -5.22 3.40
CA GLY A 112 -16.03 -4.45 2.93
C GLY A 112 -15.68 -3.04 2.42
N PRO A 113 -15.07 -2.17 3.26
CA PRO A 113 -14.68 -0.81 2.86
C PRO A 113 -13.63 -0.78 1.74
N PHE A 114 -12.70 -1.74 1.76
CA PHE A 114 -11.68 -1.86 0.73
C PHE A 114 -12.31 -2.19 -0.64
N VAL A 115 -13.14 -3.22 -0.70
CA VAL A 115 -13.78 -3.66 -1.94
C VAL A 115 -14.79 -2.65 -2.44
N SER A 116 -15.55 -1.99 -1.55
CA SER A 116 -16.53 -0.98 -1.98
C SER A 116 -15.87 0.19 -2.71
N SER A 117 -14.71 0.64 -2.24
CA SER A 117 -13.91 1.68 -2.89
C SER A 117 -13.41 1.26 -4.28
N PHE A 118 -12.97 0.00 -4.40
CA PHE A 118 -12.56 -0.57 -5.69
C PHE A 118 -13.74 -0.68 -6.66
N LEU A 119 -14.88 -1.24 -6.23
CA LEU A 119 -16.08 -1.39 -7.07
C LEU A 119 -16.64 -0.04 -7.51
N ARG A 120 -16.54 0.99 -6.66
CA ARG A 120 -16.86 2.38 -7.02
C ARG A 120 -15.96 2.84 -8.16
N GLY A 121 -14.63 2.72 -8.03
CA GLY A 121 -13.71 3.10 -9.09
C GLY A 121 -14.01 2.39 -10.43
N VAL A 122 -14.25 1.07 -10.40
CA VAL A 122 -14.67 0.34 -11.61
C VAL A 122 -15.93 0.93 -12.21
N SER A 123 -16.93 1.22 -11.39
CA SER A 123 -18.21 1.76 -11.85
C SER A 123 -18.05 3.18 -12.44
N ASP A 124 -17.28 4.04 -11.78
CA ASP A 124 -17.04 5.43 -12.20
C ASP A 124 -16.30 5.49 -13.54
N TYR A 125 -15.30 4.62 -13.76
CA TYR A 125 -14.51 4.63 -14.99
C TYR A 125 -15.13 3.84 -16.15
N THR A 126 -15.98 2.84 -15.88
CA THR A 126 -16.51 1.95 -16.93
C THR A 126 -18.01 2.07 -17.16
N GLY A 127 -18.74 2.70 -16.24
CA GLY A 127 -20.20 2.73 -16.22
C GLY A 127 -20.86 1.38 -15.89
N LEU A 128 -20.10 0.36 -15.48
CA LEU A 128 -20.63 -0.97 -15.16
C LEU A 128 -21.18 -1.04 -13.74
N HIS A 129 -22.29 -1.76 -13.57
CA HIS A 129 -22.76 -2.15 -12.23
C HIS A 129 -21.90 -3.28 -11.68
N SER A 130 -21.27 -3.02 -10.53
CA SER A 130 -20.27 -3.92 -9.96
C SER A 130 -20.72 -4.46 -8.60
N PHE A 131 -20.59 -5.76 -8.41
CA PHE A 131 -20.74 -6.41 -7.11
C PHE A 131 -19.71 -7.53 -6.98
N ALA A 132 -19.37 -7.87 -5.74
CA ALA A 132 -18.47 -8.95 -5.40
C ALA A 132 -19.10 -9.83 -4.33
N VAL A 133 -18.88 -11.13 -4.44
CA VAL A 133 -19.23 -12.11 -3.39
C VAL A 133 -17.97 -12.88 -3.03
N PHE A 134 -17.69 -12.93 -1.74
CA PHE A 134 -16.59 -13.67 -1.14
C PHE A 134 -17.18 -14.74 -0.23
N GLY A 135 -16.49 -15.86 -0.07
CA GLY A 135 -16.91 -16.86 0.90
C GLY A 135 -15.83 -17.87 1.21
N GLY A 136 -16.01 -18.54 2.34
CA GLY A 136 -15.06 -19.47 2.93
C GLY A 136 -15.26 -19.59 4.44
N PRO A 137 -14.30 -20.18 5.17
CA PRO A 137 -14.36 -20.22 6.62
C PRO A 137 -14.30 -18.81 7.21
N ILE A 138 -15.39 -18.36 7.84
CA ILE A 138 -15.45 -17.07 8.52
C ILE A 138 -15.32 -17.30 10.02
N PRO A 139 -14.21 -16.86 10.65
CA PRO A 139 -13.89 -17.19 12.05
C PRO A 139 -14.99 -16.88 13.06
N GLU A 140 -15.64 -15.72 12.93
CA GLU A 140 -16.75 -15.30 13.81
C GLU A 140 -17.97 -16.24 13.73
N PHE A 141 -18.23 -16.85 12.56
CA PHE A 141 -19.39 -17.72 12.35
C PHE A 141 -19.07 -19.20 12.54
N GLY A 142 -17.83 -19.56 12.89
CA GLY A 142 -17.42 -20.94 13.16
C GLY A 142 -17.77 -21.94 12.06
N GLY A 143 -17.75 -21.50 10.80
CA GLY A 143 -18.25 -22.26 9.65
C GLY A 143 -18.01 -21.55 8.32
N THR A 144 -18.45 -22.18 7.24
CA THR A 144 -18.39 -21.60 5.90
C THR A 144 -19.53 -20.60 5.70
N GLU A 145 -19.19 -19.35 5.38
CA GLU A 145 -20.15 -18.28 5.14
C GLU A 145 -19.76 -17.39 3.95
N ASN A 146 -20.72 -16.56 3.51
CA ASN A 146 -20.56 -15.64 2.38
C ASN A 146 -20.71 -14.18 2.81
N ILE A 147 -19.96 -13.30 2.14
CA ILE A 147 -20.04 -11.84 2.25
C ILE A 147 -20.27 -11.28 0.85
N ALA A 148 -21.31 -10.48 0.68
CA ALA A 148 -21.57 -9.76 -0.57
C ALA A 148 -21.29 -8.26 -0.37
N VAL A 149 -20.57 -7.64 -1.31
CA VAL A 149 -20.33 -6.19 -1.36
C VAL A 149 -20.85 -5.68 -2.69
N THR A 150 -21.69 -4.67 -2.69
CA THR A 150 -22.34 -4.15 -3.90
C THR A 150 -22.15 -2.67 -4.05
N HIS A 151 -21.93 -2.22 -5.28
CA HIS A 151 -21.90 -0.80 -5.63
C HIS A 151 -22.98 -0.47 -6.67
N GLY A 152 -23.68 0.64 -6.43
CA GLY A 152 -24.73 1.15 -7.31
C GLY A 152 -26.14 0.63 -7.02
N TYR A 153 -27.11 1.27 -7.68
CA TYR A 153 -28.54 1.03 -7.54
C TYR A 153 -29.17 0.78 -8.92
N ASN A 154 -30.25 0.00 -8.95
CA ASN A 154 -31.05 -0.14 -10.16
C ASN A 154 -31.87 1.14 -10.44
N ARG A 155 -32.56 1.17 -11.58
CA ARG A 155 -33.40 2.31 -12.03
C ARG A 155 -34.89 2.12 -11.72
N SER A 156 -35.27 1.30 -10.73
CA SER A 156 -36.69 1.15 -10.37
C SER A 156 -37.23 2.39 -9.66
N ALA A 157 -38.55 2.49 -9.56
CA ALA A 157 -39.22 3.61 -8.88
C ALA A 157 -38.73 3.82 -7.43
N VAL A 158 -38.35 2.74 -6.76
CA VAL A 158 -37.56 2.76 -5.52
C VAL A 158 -36.20 2.16 -5.85
N PRO A 159 -35.13 2.96 -5.99
CA PRO A 159 -33.79 2.45 -6.26
C PRO A 159 -33.33 1.50 -5.16
N CYS A 160 -32.84 0.34 -5.55
CA CYS A 160 -32.32 -0.65 -4.61
C CYS A 160 -31.09 -1.36 -5.18
N THR A 161 -30.28 -1.94 -4.29
CA THR A 161 -29.08 -2.69 -4.68
C THR A 161 -29.46 -4.06 -5.25
N PHE A 162 -28.53 -4.72 -5.95
CA PHE A 162 -28.77 -6.03 -6.54
C PHE A 162 -29.27 -7.09 -5.53
N PRO A 163 -28.71 -7.23 -4.31
CA PRO A 163 -29.24 -8.13 -3.29
C PRO A 163 -30.64 -7.75 -2.81
N GLN A 164 -30.97 -6.46 -2.77
CA GLN A 164 -32.28 -5.99 -2.31
C GLN A 164 -33.36 -6.22 -3.37
N TRP A 165 -33.04 -5.98 -4.64
CA TRP A 165 -33.98 -6.10 -5.75
C TRP A 165 -34.64 -7.48 -5.83
N ALA A 166 -33.88 -8.54 -5.57
CA ALA A 166 -34.38 -9.91 -5.57
C ALA A 166 -33.91 -10.70 -4.35
N LYS A 167 -34.16 -10.18 -3.14
CA LYS A 167 -33.67 -10.73 -1.86
C LYS A 167 -33.74 -12.25 -1.76
N THR A 168 -34.91 -12.85 -2.00
CA THR A 168 -35.07 -14.31 -1.90
C THR A 168 -34.20 -15.08 -2.90
N ARG A 169 -34.10 -14.58 -4.14
CA ARG A 169 -33.25 -15.21 -5.16
C ARG A 169 -31.78 -15.05 -4.82
N PHE A 170 -31.39 -13.88 -4.35
CA PHE A 170 -30.01 -13.60 -4.00
C PHE A 170 -29.56 -14.42 -2.79
N SER A 171 -30.28 -14.37 -1.67
CA SER A 171 -29.81 -14.99 -0.43
C SER A 171 -30.12 -16.48 -0.28
N ARG A 172 -31.26 -16.96 -0.78
CA ARG A 172 -31.78 -18.31 -0.44
C ARG A 172 -31.84 -19.30 -1.60
N ARG A 173 -31.47 -18.90 -2.82
CA ARG A 173 -31.68 -19.76 -4.00
C ARG A 173 -30.55 -19.74 -5.02
N ASP A 174 -30.31 -18.59 -5.63
CA ASP A 174 -29.59 -18.53 -6.90
C ASP A 174 -28.14 -18.07 -6.76
N VAL A 175 -27.81 -17.26 -5.75
CA VAL A 175 -26.48 -16.66 -5.61
C VAL A 175 -25.76 -17.16 -4.37
N LEU A 176 -26.20 -16.75 -3.17
CA LEU A 176 -25.48 -17.08 -1.95
C LEU A 176 -25.58 -18.56 -1.61
N GLU A 177 -26.76 -19.19 -1.69
CA GLU A 177 -26.87 -20.63 -1.36
C GLU A 177 -26.12 -21.50 -2.37
N PHE A 178 -26.20 -21.18 -3.67
CA PHE A 178 -25.42 -21.87 -4.70
C PHE A 178 -23.91 -21.76 -4.44
N MET A 179 -23.44 -20.58 -4.01
CA MET A 179 -22.05 -20.40 -3.59
C MET A 179 -21.72 -21.18 -2.31
N LYS A 180 -22.64 -21.25 -1.33
CA LYS A 180 -22.44 -22.09 -0.12
C LYS A 180 -22.26 -23.56 -0.50
N ASP A 181 -23.05 -24.09 -1.41
CA ASP A 181 -22.91 -25.45 -1.92
C ASP A 181 -21.52 -25.69 -2.51
N TYR A 182 -21.03 -24.77 -3.34
CA TYR A 182 -19.67 -24.86 -3.86
C TYR A 182 -18.61 -24.82 -2.74
N LEU A 183 -18.75 -23.91 -1.77
CA LEU A 183 -17.76 -23.78 -0.70
C LEU A 183 -17.70 -25.01 0.22
N ARG A 184 -18.81 -25.73 0.42
CA ARG A 184 -18.84 -27.02 1.12
C ARG A 184 -17.96 -28.08 0.44
N THR A 185 -17.67 -27.92 -0.86
CA THR A 185 -16.71 -28.78 -1.59
C THR A 185 -15.26 -28.28 -1.51
N ALA A 186 -15.07 -26.99 -1.22
CA ALA A 186 -13.76 -26.35 -1.17
C ALA A 186 -13.12 -26.39 0.23
N PHE A 187 -13.92 -26.53 1.29
CA PHE A 187 -13.47 -26.52 2.68
C PHE A 187 -14.08 -27.67 3.47
N THR A 188 -13.24 -28.37 4.22
CA THR A 188 -13.66 -29.44 5.12
C THR A 188 -14.21 -28.88 6.44
N PRO A 189 -15.03 -29.65 7.18
CA PRO A 189 -15.49 -29.25 8.51
C PRO A 189 -14.34 -28.97 9.48
N ALA A 190 -13.28 -29.79 9.46
CA ALA A 190 -12.12 -29.63 10.32
C ALA A 190 -11.37 -28.31 10.07
N GLU A 191 -11.22 -27.91 8.80
CA GLU A 191 -10.62 -26.60 8.45
C GLU A 191 -11.50 -25.43 8.92
N CYS A 192 -12.82 -25.61 8.90
CA CYS A 192 -13.76 -24.60 9.39
C CYS A 192 -13.68 -24.45 10.91
N GLU A 193 -13.53 -25.57 11.63
CA GLU A 193 -13.34 -25.60 13.08
C GLU A 193 -12.01 -24.98 13.49
N GLU A 194 -10.90 -25.30 12.80
CA GLU A 194 -9.58 -24.71 13.06
C GLU A 194 -9.58 -23.19 12.79
N ALA A 195 -10.35 -22.74 11.81
CA ALA A 195 -10.48 -21.32 11.49
C ALA A 195 -11.41 -20.55 12.45
N ALA A 196 -12.16 -21.22 13.32
CA ALA A 196 -13.13 -20.58 14.19
C ALA A 196 -12.46 -19.80 15.33
N LEU A 197 -13.05 -18.65 15.70
CA LEU A 197 -12.67 -17.97 16.94
C LEU A 197 -13.23 -18.71 18.15
N PRO A 198 -12.55 -18.69 19.31
CA PRO A 198 -13.09 -19.21 20.56
C PRO A 198 -14.43 -18.53 20.85
N GLN A 199 -15.49 -19.32 20.96
CA GLN A 199 -16.79 -18.77 21.31
C GLN A 199 -16.78 -18.42 22.81
N PRO A 200 -17.28 -17.25 23.21
CA PRO A 200 -17.50 -16.97 24.62
C PRO A 200 -18.49 -18.01 25.19
N ASP A 201 -18.20 -18.55 26.37
CA ASP A 201 -19.06 -19.50 27.07
C ASP A 201 -20.42 -18.84 27.39
N GLY A 202 -21.39 -18.97 26.49
CA GLY A 202 -22.72 -18.40 26.62
C GLY A 202 -23.54 -18.64 25.37
N ASP A 203 -24.73 -19.23 25.54
CA ASP A 203 -25.70 -19.55 24.50
C ASP A 203 -26.26 -18.28 23.83
N ASP A 204 -25.45 -17.65 22.98
CA ASP A 204 -25.85 -16.53 22.13
C ASP A 204 -26.06 -17.01 20.67
N THR A 205 -26.66 -18.20 20.54
CA THR A 205 -27.16 -18.74 19.26
C THR A 205 -28.13 -17.75 18.58
N LEU A 206 -28.79 -16.90 19.35
CA LEU A 206 -29.66 -15.80 18.89
C LEU A 206 -28.90 -14.61 18.28
N ALA A 207 -27.67 -14.30 18.71
CA ALA A 207 -26.85 -13.26 18.09
C ALA A 207 -26.32 -13.72 16.70
N ARG A 208 -25.93 -15.01 16.57
CA ARG A 208 -25.54 -15.62 15.28
C ARG A 208 -26.70 -15.74 14.30
N ALA A 209 -27.90 -16.08 14.76
CA ALA A 209 -29.09 -16.18 13.91
C ALA A 209 -29.63 -14.81 13.43
N LYS A 210 -29.33 -13.72 14.13
CA LYS A 210 -29.66 -12.34 13.69
C LYS A 210 -28.71 -11.81 12.62
N HIS A 211 -27.59 -12.49 12.39
CA HIS A 211 -26.71 -12.26 11.25
C HIS A 211 -27.21 -13.01 9.98
N ASP A 212 -28.54 -13.07 9.80
CA ASP A 212 -29.20 -13.64 8.62
C ASP A 212 -28.79 -12.84 7.37
N THR A 213 -27.73 -13.31 6.72
CA THR A 213 -27.49 -13.26 5.27
C THR A 213 -27.63 -11.89 4.58
N LEU A 214 -27.33 -10.81 5.31
CA LEU A 214 -27.21 -9.44 4.78
C LEU A 214 -26.10 -8.65 5.51
N ALA A 215 -24.98 -9.29 5.84
CA ALA A 215 -23.75 -8.55 6.14
C ALA A 215 -23.31 -7.64 4.96
N GLY A 216 -23.88 -7.85 3.76
CA GLY A 216 -23.79 -6.92 2.64
C GLY A 216 -24.51 -5.58 2.81
N ALA A 217 -25.22 -5.35 3.92
CA ALA A 217 -25.79 -4.05 4.28
C ALA A 217 -24.89 -3.22 5.21
N LYS A 218 -23.81 -3.77 5.80
CA LYS A 218 -22.90 -2.96 6.64
C LYS A 218 -22.04 -1.99 5.81
N TYR A 219 -21.88 -2.23 4.51
CA TYR A 219 -21.02 -1.43 3.63
C TYR A 219 -21.72 -0.95 2.36
N THR A 220 -23.05 -0.77 2.38
CA THR A 220 -23.66 0.14 1.42
C THR A 220 -23.21 1.55 1.81
N LEU A 221 -22.22 2.08 1.08
CA LEU A 221 -21.99 3.53 1.04
C LEU A 221 -23.30 4.14 0.56
N ALA A 222 -24.15 4.56 1.49
CA ALA A 222 -25.12 5.59 1.18
C ALA A 222 -24.28 6.75 0.63
N ALA A 223 -24.56 7.15 -0.60
CA ALA A 223 -23.93 8.32 -1.17
C ALA A 223 -24.21 9.49 -0.21
N ASP A 224 -23.18 9.95 0.51
CA ASP A 224 -23.23 11.25 1.16
C ASP A 224 -23.45 12.28 0.04
N PRO A 225 -24.57 13.02 0.02
CA PRO A 225 -24.85 14.01 -1.01
C PRO A 225 -24.13 15.34 -0.74
N ASP A 226 -22.95 15.32 -0.11
CA ASP A 226 -22.25 16.52 0.32
C ASP A 226 -20.74 16.45 0.01
N LEU A 227 -20.42 16.31 -1.28
CA LEU A 227 -19.17 16.84 -1.81
C LEU A 227 -19.54 17.98 -2.75
N GLY A 228 -19.75 19.14 -2.12
CA GLY A 228 -19.81 20.43 -2.77
C GLY A 228 -18.67 20.58 -3.77
N SER A 229 -19.10 20.75 -5.02
CA SER A 229 -18.30 21.20 -6.14
C SER A 229 -17.88 22.65 -5.89
N ASP A 230 -16.75 22.86 -5.21
CA ASP A 230 -16.04 24.13 -5.26
C ASP A 230 -15.15 24.14 -6.51
N ASP A 231 -15.79 24.47 -7.62
CA ASP A 231 -15.19 24.82 -8.91
C ASP A 231 -14.63 26.24 -8.81
N GLU A 232 -13.45 26.38 -8.20
CA GLU A 232 -12.65 27.61 -8.30
C GLU A 232 -11.70 27.44 -9.49
N SER A 233 -12.22 27.83 -10.66
CA SER A 233 -11.48 28.00 -11.91
C SER A 233 -10.56 29.22 -11.79
N ASP A 234 -9.31 29.01 -11.38
CA ASP A 234 -8.26 30.03 -11.45
C ASP A 234 -7.48 29.85 -12.76
N SER A 235 -7.77 30.74 -13.70
CA SER A 235 -7.13 30.84 -15.00
C SER A 235 -5.81 31.61 -14.89
N ASP A 236 -4.69 30.89 -14.81
CA ASP A 236 -3.36 31.47 -15.00
C ASP A 236 -2.92 31.38 -16.46
N ASP A 237 -3.06 32.52 -17.14
CA ASP A 237 -2.48 32.88 -18.42
C ASP A 237 -0.95 32.99 -18.30
N ALA A 238 -0.23 32.02 -18.86
CA ALA A 238 1.22 32.08 -19.02
C ALA A 238 1.59 31.83 -20.49
N SER A 239 1.58 32.92 -21.24
CA SER A 239 2.25 33.11 -22.52
C SER A 239 3.72 32.66 -22.47
N GLY A 240 4.03 31.56 -23.15
CA GLY A 240 5.37 30.98 -23.29
C GLY A 240 5.72 30.76 -24.75
N SER A 241 6.65 31.58 -25.25
CA SER A 241 7.15 31.68 -26.62
C SER A 241 7.41 30.36 -27.34
N ASP A 242 6.90 30.28 -28.57
CA ASP A 242 7.07 29.17 -29.51
C ASP A 242 8.46 29.23 -30.18
N SER A 243 9.30 28.25 -29.89
CA SER A 243 10.63 28.07 -30.47
C SER A 243 10.52 27.30 -31.77
N SER A 244 10.64 28.02 -32.89
CA SER A 244 10.86 27.45 -34.21
C SER A 244 12.06 26.51 -34.24
N THR A 245 11.83 25.22 -34.52
CA THR A 245 12.88 24.35 -35.08
C THR A 245 12.24 23.42 -36.09
N MET A 246 12.47 23.73 -37.37
CA MET A 246 12.03 22.93 -38.51
C MET A 246 12.73 21.57 -38.51
N ALA A 247 11.95 20.49 -38.60
CA ALA A 247 12.44 19.18 -39.01
C ALA A 247 12.02 18.91 -40.47
N PRO A 248 12.92 18.33 -41.30
CA PRO A 248 12.69 18.17 -42.72
C PRO A 248 11.75 17.00 -43.05
N THR A 249 10.98 17.20 -44.11
CA THR A 249 9.99 16.33 -44.72
C THR A 249 10.62 15.02 -45.24
N PRO A 250 10.03 13.83 -45.01
CA PRO A 250 10.44 12.61 -45.70
C PRO A 250 9.85 12.57 -47.11
N THR A 251 10.74 12.35 -48.09
CA THR A 251 10.43 12.16 -49.51
C THR A 251 9.68 10.83 -49.75
N PRO A 252 8.68 10.77 -50.64
CA PRO A 252 8.04 9.51 -51.01
C PRO A 252 8.95 8.65 -51.90
N ILE A 253 9.11 7.39 -51.51
CA ILE A 253 9.74 6.35 -52.33
C ILE A 253 8.78 5.98 -53.47
N SER A 254 9.19 6.31 -54.69
CA SER A 254 8.58 5.80 -55.92
C SER A 254 8.91 4.31 -56.07
N ARG A 255 7.88 3.45 -56.10
CA ARG A 255 8.03 2.03 -56.46
C ARG A 255 7.63 1.87 -57.91
N ALA A 256 8.62 1.69 -58.78
CA ALA A 256 8.47 1.19 -60.13
C ALA A 256 8.92 -0.28 -60.15
N GLY A 257 8.14 -1.15 -60.81
CA GLY A 257 8.44 -2.57 -61.00
C GLY A 257 7.53 -3.49 -60.22
#